data_AF-A0A0F3P343-F1
#
_entry.id   AF-A0A0F3P343-F1
#
_cell.length_a   1.000
_cell.length_b   1.000
_cell.length_c   1.000
_cell.angle_alpha   90.00
_cell.angle_beta   90.00
_cell.angle_gamma   90.00
#
_symmetry.space_group_name_H-M   'P 1'
#
loop_
_entity.id
_entity.type
_entity.pdbx_description
1 polymer ?
#
loop_
_entity_poly.entity_id
_entity_poly.type
_entity_poly.pdbx_seq_one_letter_code
_entity_poly.pdbx_strand_id
1 'polypeptide(L)'
;MWNLIVEFQEEILMKKQGNSVNQQQSHSEALSKIQSAVKEGRFSTTNSDVRSLSENLNANLSEQQSIGQEIAKTKQEMEQLSYSMNYVSQNSITIDRNINELVLNEIIAQNPEISSKEQAARWAKDHSAEAEKIAFEVAQINNEIPKDLNDHINDVTFH
;
A
#
# COMPACT_ATOMS: atom_id res chain seq x y z
N MET A 1 41.20 30.80 20.34
CA MET A 1 40.50 30.07 21.41
C MET A 1 39.18 29.48 20.93
N TRP A 2 38.31 30.27 20.29
CA TRP A 2 37.03 29.78 19.75
C TRP A 2 37.15 28.68 18.68
N ASN A 3 38.11 28.76 17.74
CA ASN A 3 38.28 27.72 16.70
C ASN A 3 38.67 26.34 17.26
N LEU A 4 39.49 26.29 18.30
CA LEU A 4 39.92 25.03 18.95
C LEU A 4 38.76 24.32 19.66
N ILE A 5 37.76 25.07 20.15
CA ILE A 5 36.59 24.50 20.82
C ILE A 5 35.63 23.89 19.79
N VAL A 6 35.49 24.52 18.62
CA VAL A 6 34.64 24.04 17.52
C VAL A 6 35.22 22.76 16.91
N GLU A 7 36.52 22.74 16.59
CA GLU A 7 37.20 21.55 16.05
C GLU A 7 37.11 20.35 17.01
N PHE A 8 37.26 20.57 18.31
CA PHE A 8 37.15 19.51 19.32
C PHE A 8 35.72 18.96 19.43
N GLN A 9 34.70 19.80 19.25
CA GLN A 9 33.30 19.35 19.24
C GLN A 9 32.97 18.54 17.98
N GLU A 10 33.49 18.94 16.81
CA GLU A 10 33.33 18.20 15.56
C GLU A 10 34.02 16.82 15.61
N GLU A 11 35.21 16.75 16.21
CA GLU A 11 35.95 15.49 16.36
C GLU A 11 35.23 14.50 17.29
N ILE A 12 34.61 14.99 18.36
CA ILE A 12 33.77 14.18 19.27
C ILE A 12 32.51 13.68 18.58
N LEU A 13 31.86 14.52 17.76
CA LEU A 13 30.67 14.15 16.99
C LEU A 13 31.00 13.07 15.96
N MET A 14 32.10 13.20 15.21
CA MET A 14 32.55 12.18 14.26
C MET A 14 32.92 10.86 14.94
N LYS A 15 33.61 10.89 16.09
CA LYS A 15 33.92 9.66 16.86
C LYS A 15 32.66 8.96 17.37
N LYS A 16 31.64 9.70 17.79
CA LYS A 16 30.36 9.13 18.23
C LYS A 16 29.58 8.50 17.08
N GLN A 17 29.51 9.16 15.92
CA GLN A 17 28.89 8.60 14.71
C GLN A 17 29.64 7.36 14.20
N GLY A 18 30.98 7.43 14.12
CA GLY A 18 31.80 6.28 13.73
C GLY A 18 31.64 5.09 14.66
N ASN A 19 31.56 5.31 15.97
CA ASN A 19 31.30 4.24 16.94
C ASN A 19 29.88 3.65 16.81
N SER A 20 28.85 4.45 16.54
CA SER A 20 27.49 3.91 16.37
C SER A 20 27.34 3.10 15.08
N VAL A 21 27.96 3.55 13.98
CA VAL A 21 28.00 2.82 12.71
C VAL A 21 28.74 1.49 12.87
N ASN A 22 29.90 1.48 13.54
CA ASN A 22 30.64 0.25 13.82
C ASN A 22 29.85 -0.72 14.71
N GLN A 23 29.10 -0.23 15.70
CA GLN A 23 28.24 -1.07 16.54
C GLN A 23 27.07 -1.64 15.73
N GLN A 24 26.40 -0.85 14.90
CA GLN A 24 25.28 -1.31 14.07
C GLN A 24 25.74 -2.35 13.04
N GLN A 25 26.92 -2.16 12.45
CA GLN A 25 27.53 -3.14 11.55
C GLN A 25 27.90 -4.43 12.29
N SER A 26 28.56 -4.32 13.46
CA SER A 26 28.92 -5.49 14.28
C SER A 26 27.68 -6.28 14.73
N HIS A 27 26.59 -5.58 15.09
CA HIS A 27 25.30 -6.21 15.40
C HIS A 27 24.71 -6.94 14.20
N SER A 28 24.74 -6.31 13.02
CA SER A 28 24.25 -6.91 11.77
C SER A 28 25.07 -8.15 11.37
N GLU A 29 26.39 -8.09 11.53
CA GLU A 29 27.29 -9.23 11.29
C GLU A 29 27.06 -10.37 12.29
N ALA A 30 26.88 -10.08 13.57
CA ALA A 30 26.59 -11.08 14.60
C ALA A 30 25.24 -11.77 14.35
N LEU A 31 24.21 -10.98 14.01
CA LEU A 31 22.89 -11.51 13.62
C LEU A 31 22.99 -12.40 12.39
N SER A 32 23.71 -11.96 11.35
CA SER A 32 23.92 -12.74 10.12
C SER A 32 24.62 -14.08 10.42
N LYS A 33 25.67 -14.08 11.25
CA LYS A 33 26.38 -15.31 11.65
C LYS A 33 25.48 -16.28 12.43
N ILE A 34 24.66 -15.77 13.35
CA ILE A 34 23.70 -16.57 14.11
C ILE A 34 22.65 -17.16 13.17
N GLN A 35 22.08 -16.35 12.28
CA GLN A 35 21.11 -16.80 11.29
C GLN A 35 21.67 -17.91 10.40
N SER A 36 22.92 -17.78 9.93
CA SER A 36 23.58 -18.84 9.15
C SER A 36 23.78 -20.11 9.98
N ALA A 37 24.26 -20.02 11.23
CA ALA A 37 24.45 -21.19 12.07
C ALA A 37 23.14 -21.94 12.39
N VAL A 38 22.04 -21.20 12.55
CA VAL A 38 20.68 -21.76 12.73
C VAL A 38 20.19 -22.43 11.45
N LYS A 39 20.29 -21.77 10.28
CA LYS A 39 19.91 -22.34 8.98
C LYS A 39 20.69 -23.59 8.62
N GLU A 40 21.99 -23.59 8.92
CA GLU A 40 22.89 -24.71 8.65
C GLU A 40 22.76 -25.84 9.68
N GLY A 41 21.90 -25.70 10.70
CA GLY A 41 21.71 -26.72 11.73
C GLY A 41 22.98 -27.01 12.54
N ARG A 42 23.91 -26.05 12.61
CA ARG A 42 25.25 -26.24 13.21
C ARG A 42 25.24 -26.34 14.73
N PHE A 43 24.10 -26.09 15.36
CA PHE A 43 23.84 -26.40 16.77
C PHE A 43 23.36 -27.85 16.99
N SER A 44 23.23 -28.68 15.94
CA SER A 44 22.84 -30.07 16.11
C SER A 44 23.93 -30.84 16.87
N THR A 45 23.61 -31.19 18.12
CA THR A 45 24.44 -32.04 18.99
C THR A 45 23.71 -33.37 19.20
N THR A 46 24.38 -34.36 19.81
CA THR A 46 23.75 -35.63 20.19
C THR A 46 22.68 -35.48 21.29
N ASN A 47 22.58 -34.31 21.93
CA ASN A 47 21.55 -34.00 22.93
C ASN A 47 20.24 -33.59 22.23
N SER A 48 19.17 -34.34 22.48
CA SER A 48 17.85 -34.14 21.88
C SER A 48 17.25 -32.76 22.15
N ASP A 49 17.43 -32.21 23.35
CA ASP A 49 16.85 -30.92 23.73
C ASP A 49 17.49 -29.76 22.95
N VAL A 50 18.82 -29.84 22.77
CA VAL A 50 19.58 -28.87 21.98
C VAL A 50 19.20 -28.95 20.50
N ARG A 51 19.00 -30.18 19.98
CA ARG A 51 18.53 -30.38 18.62
C ARG A 51 17.14 -29.78 18.40
N SER A 52 16.17 -30.08 19.27
CA SER A 52 14.82 -29.51 19.17
C SER A 52 14.81 -27.99 19.33
N LEU A 53 15.65 -27.43 20.19
CA LEU A 53 15.81 -25.98 20.29
C LEU A 53 16.32 -25.37 18.97
N SER A 54 17.33 -26.00 18.34
CA SER A 54 17.86 -25.54 17.05
C SER A 54 16.82 -25.62 15.92
N GLU A 55 16.02 -26.69 15.89
CA GLU A 55 14.94 -26.86 14.90
C GLU A 55 13.87 -25.77 15.07
N ASN A 56 13.45 -25.49 16.31
CA ASN A 56 12.48 -24.43 16.61
C ASN A 56 13.02 -23.03 16.27
N LEU A 57 14.28 -22.74 16.58
CA LEU A 57 14.90 -21.46 16.21
C LEU A 57 14.96 -21.28 14.69
N ASN A 58 15.21 -22.35 13.94
CA ASN A 58 15.24 -22.29 12.48
C ASN A 58 13.83 -22.11 11.88
N ALA A 59 12.83 -22.79 12.44
CA ALA A 59 11.43 -22.58 12.07
C ALA A 59 11.01 -21.13 12.32
N ASN A 60 11.28 -20.60 13.52
CA ASN A 60 10.96 -19.22 13.89
C ASN A 60 11.69 -18.21 13.00
N LEU A 61 12.96 -18.44 12.66
CA LEU A 61 13.71 -17.58 11.74
C LEU A 61 13.09 -17.57 10.34
N SER A 62 12.67 -18.74 9.85
CA SER A 62 12.02 -18.87 8.56
C SER A 62 10.66 -18.15 8.54
N GLU A 63 9.89 -18.26 9.61
CA GLU A 63 8.63 -17.53 9.79
C GLU A 63 8.86 -16.00 9.81
N GLN A 64 9.87 -15.53 10.56
CA GLN A 64 10.23 -14.11 10.58
C GLN A 64 10.63 -13.59 9.19
N GLN A 65 11.29 -14.40 8.36
CA GLN A 65 11.62 -14.04 6.98
C GLN A 65 10.36 -13.94 6.11
N SER A 66 9.42 -14.89 6.24
CA SER A 66 8.12 -14.84 5.55
C SER A 66 7.34 -13.59 5.92
N ILE A 67 7.19 -13.30 7.23
CA ILE A 67 6.50 -12.11 7.73
C ILE A 67 7.15 -10.84 7.19
N GLY A 68 8.48 -10.78 7.11
CA GLY A 68 9.19 -9.65 6.53
C GLY A 68 8.85 -9.40 5.05
N GLN A 69 8.69 -10.46 4.27
CA GLN A 69 8.26 -10.37 2.86
C GLN A 69 6.80 -9.90 2.74
N GLU A 70 5.91 -10.41 3.59
CA GLU A 70 4.51 -9.97 3.65
C GLU A 70 4.40 -8.49 4.00
N ILE A 71 5.16 -8.00 4.99
CA ILE A 71 5.21 -6.57 5.34
C ILE A 71 5.65 -5.72 4.15
N ALA A 72 6.68 -6.15 3.41
CA ALA A 72 7.15 -5.42 2.24
C ALA A 72 6.08 -5.34 1.15
N LYS A 73 5.39 -6.45 0.90
CA LYS A 73 4.26 -6.51 -0.05
C LYS A 73 3.11 -5.60 0.39
N THR A 74 2.67 -5.69 1.64
CA THR A 74 1.60 -4.84 2.17
C THR A 74 1.97 -3.35 2.10
N LYS A 75 3.23 -2.99 2.37
CA LYS A 75 3.69 -1.61 2.22
C LYS A 75 3.54 -1.11 0.78
N GLN A 76 3.92 -1.92 -0.20
CA GLN A 76 3.75 -1.60 -1.62
C GLN A 76 2.26 -1.44 -2.00
N GLU A 77 1.39 -2.34 -1.54
CA GLU A 77 -0.06 -2.27 -1.76
C GLU A 77 -0.66 -0.99 -1.15
N MET A 78 -0.19 -0.59 0.04
CA MET A 78 -0.62 0.67 0.68
C MET A 78 -0.16 1.91 -0.10
N GLU A 79 1.04 1.90 -0.67
CA GLU A 79 1.53 3.01 -1.52
C GLU A 79 0.69 3.15 -2.79
N GLN A 80 0.35 2.03 -3.43
CA GLN A 80 -0.56 2.01 -4.59
C GLN A 80 -1.96 2.51 -4.22
N LEU A 81 -2.53 2.04 -3.11
CA LEU A 81 -3.83 2.51 -2.63
C LEU A 81 -3.82 4.02 -2.37
N SER A 82 -2.76 4.54 -1.75
CA SER A 82 -2.59 5.97 -1.50
C SER A 82 -2.59 6.78 -2.80
N TYR A 83 -1.90 6.29 -3.83
CA TYR A 83 -1.92 6.89 -5.17
C TYR A 83 -3.34 6.91 -5.75
N SER A 84 -4.05 5.79 -5.72
CA SER A 84 -5.44 5.70 -6.21
C SER A 84 -6.39 6.63 -5.45
N MET A 85 -6.28 6.69 -4.12
CA MET A 85 -7.07 7.59 -3.29
C MET A 85 -6.80 9.05 -3.64
N ASN A 86 -5.53 9.41 -3.84
CA ASN A 86 -5.16 10.76 -4.25
C ASN A 86 -5.71 11.10 -5.64
N TYR A 87 -5.63 10.18 -6.60
CA TYR A 87 -6.23 10.36 -7.92
C TYR A 87 -7.75 10.60 -7.84
N VAL A 88 -8.48 9.77 -7.09
CA VAL A 88 -9.93 9.96 -6.89
C VAL A 88 -10.23 11.30 -6.22
N SER A 89 -9.47 11.66 -5.19
CA SER A 89 -9.62 12.94 -4.49
C SER A 89 -9.43 14.14 -5.43
N GLN A 90 -8.35 14.12 -6.23
CA GLN A 90 -8.03 15.18 -7.19
C GLN A 90 -9.06 15.29 -8.33
N ASN A 91 -9.68 14.17 -8.72
CA ASN A 91 -10.65 14.11 -9.81
C ASN A 91 -12.11 14.10 -9.33
N SER A 92 -12.37 14.27 -8.03
CA SER A 92 -13.70 14.16 -7.42
C SER A 92 -14.76 15.02 -8.11
N ILE A 93 -14.45 16.30 -8.37
CA ILE A 93 -15.37 17.22 -9.06
C ILE A 93 -15.74 16.72 -10.46
N THR A 94 -14.78 16.18 -11.21
CA THR A 94 -15.00 15.64 -12.55
C THR A 94 -15.82 14.36 -12.48
N ILE A 95 -15.52 13.48 -11.52
CA ILE A 95 -16.27 12.23 -11.28
C ILE A 95 -17.73 12.55 -10.95
N ASP A 96 -17.96 13.46 -9.99
CA ASP A 96 -19.30 13.93 -9.62
C ASP A 96 -20.04 14.51 -10.82
N ARG A 97 -19.37 15.32 -11.64
CA ARG A 97 -19.95 15.89 -12.86
C ARG A 97 -20.34 14.82 -13.87
N ASN A 98 -19.48 13.83 -14.11
CA ASN A 98 -19.72 12.76 -15.07
C ASN A 98 -20.87 11.85 -14.61
N ILE A 99 -20.91 11.48 -13.32
CA ILE A 99 -22.01 10.69 -12.75
C ILE A 99 -23.32 11.47 -12.87
N ASN A 100 -23.33 12.74 -12.46
CA ASN A 100 -24.52 13.58 -12.58
C ASN A 100 -24.97 13.70 -14.03
N GLU A 101 -24.05 13.81 -14.99
CA GLU A 101 -24.38 13.88 -16.41
C GLU A 101 -25.04 12.59 -16.92
N LEU A 102 -24.52 11.42 -16.53
CA LEU A 102 -25.12 10.13 -16.88
C LEU A 102 -26.53 9.98 -16.30
N VAL A 103 -26.70 10.33 -15.02
CA VAL A 103 -28.02 10.27 -14.35
C VAL A 103 -29.02 11.24 -15.00
N LEU A 104 -28.60 12.47 -15.30
CA LEU A 104 -29.47 13.45 -15.96
C LEU A 104 -29.86 13.02 -17.38
N ASN A 105 -28.93 12.41 -18.13
CA ASN A 105 -29.23 11.87 -19.46
C ASN A 105 -30.21 10.69 -19.39
N GLU A 106 -30.07 9.82 -18.40
CA GLU A 106 -30.97 8.69 -18.20
C GLU A 106 -32.38 9.16 -17.79
N ILE A 107 -32.47 10.19 -16.94
CA ILE A 107 -33.75 10.84 -16.61
C ILE A 107 -34.43 11.38 -17.87
N ILE A 108 -33.69 12.03 -18.78
CA ILE A 108 -34.23 12.52 -20.06
C ILE A 108 -34.71 11.34 -20.93
N ALA A 109 -33.95 10.25 -20.97
CA ALA A 109 -34.29 9.07 -21.78
C ALA A 109 -35.59 8.39 -21.30
N GLN A 110 -35.82 8.35 -19.98
CA GLN A 110 -36.99 7.70 -19.38
C GLN A 110 -38.22 8.62 -19.29
N ASN A 111 -38.07 9.94 -19.46
CA ASN A 111 -39.14 10.91 -19.34
C ASN A 111 -39.27 11.76 -20.63
N PRO A 112 -40.15 11.38 -21.58
CA PRO A 112 -40.27 12.04 -22.89
C PRO A 112 -40.63 13.54 -22.85
N GLU A 113 -41.22 14.00 -21.75
CA GLU A 113 -41.59 15.41 -21.52
C GLU A 113 -40.39 16.28 -21.10
N ILE A 114 -39.25 15.66 -20.77
CA ILE A 114 -38.03 16.34 -20.37
C ILE A 114 -37.11 16.42 -21.59
N SER A 115 -36.77 17.63 -22.01
CA SER A 115 -35.94 17.86 -23.19
C SER A 115 -34.57 18.49 -22.87
N SER A 116 -34.26 18.75 -21.59
CA SER A 116 -32.97 19.33 -21.21
C SER A 116 -32.48 18.85 -19.84
N LYS A 117 -31.16 18.99 -19.60
CA LYS A 117 -30.52 18.64 -18.33
C LYS A 117 -31.02 19.50 -17.17
N GLU A 118 -31.37 20.75 -17.42
CA GLU A 118 -31.95 21.65 -16.42
C GLU A 118 -33.37 21.21 -16.02
N GLN A 119 -34.17 20.73 -16.99
CA GLN A 119 -35.49 20.15 -16.70
C GLN A 119 -35.34 18.82 -15.96
N ALA A 120 -34.38 17.99 -16.34
CA ALA A 120 -34.05 16.74 -15.65
C ALA A 120 -33.63 16.98 -14.20
N ALA A 121 -32.79 17.99 -13.95
CA ALA A 121 -32.35 18.34 -12.60
C ALA A 121 -33.50 18.87 -11.73
N ARG A 122 -34.43 19.64 -12.32
CA ARG A 122 -35.65 20.10 -11.63
C ARG A 122 -36.58 18.92 -11.35
N TRP A 123 -36.79 18.05 -12.33
CA TRP A 123 -37.58 16.85 -12.17
C TRP A 123 -37.04 15.95 -11.06
N ALA A 124 -35.72 15.71 -11.02
CA ALA A 124 -35.06 14.90 -10.01
C ALA A 124 -35.27 15.43 -8.59
N LYS A 125 -35.38 16.76 -8.43
CA LYS A 125 -35.66 17.39 -7.15
C LYS A 125 -37.09 17.08 -6.65
N ASP A 126 -38.05 17.06 -7.57
CA ASP A 126 -39.45 16.81 -7.26
C ASP A 126 -39.80 15.30 -7.23
N HIS A 127 -38.92 14.45 -7.77
CA HIS A 127 -39.07 13.00 -7.91
C HIS A 127 -37.87 12.23 -7.34
N SER A 128 -37.47 12.57 -6.11
CA SER A 128 -36.20 12.12 -5.53
C SER A 128 -36.04 10.59 -5.45
N ALA A 129 -37.11 9.86 -5.13
CA ALA A 129 -37.07 8.39 -5.03
C ALA A 129 -36.86 7.71 -6.40
N GLU A 130 -37.42 8.29 -7.46
CA GLU A 130 -37.27 7.78 -8.83
C GLU A 130 -35.90 8.17 -9.39
N ALA A 131 -35.43 9.38 -9.11
CA ALA A 131 -34.08 9.81 -9.44
C ALA A 131 -33.00 8.98 -8.73
N GLU A 132 -33.21 8.60 -7.47
CA GLU A 132 -32.29 7.74 -6.71
C GLU A 132 -32.24 6.33 -7.32
N LYS A 133 -33.38 5.77 -7.73
CA LYS A 133 -33.44 4.49 -8.44
C LYS A 133 -32.66 4.54 -9.76
N ILE A 134 -32.85 5.59 -10.56
CA ILE A 134 -32.11 5.79 -11.82
C ILE A 134 -30.61 5.94 -11.56
N ALA A 135 -30.21 6.72 -10.54
CA ALA A 135 -28.82 6.88 -10.16
C ALA A 135 -28.15 5.56 -9.76
N PHE A 136 -28.87 4.71 -9.03
CA PHE A 136 -28.40 3.39 -8.66
C PHE A 136 -28.21 2.47 -9.87
N GLU A 137 -29.16 2.46 -10.81
CA GLU A 137 -29.07 1.68 -12.06
C GLU A 137 -27.89 2.13 -12.92
N VAL A 138 -27.71 3.45 -13.08
CA VAL A 138 -26.56 4.05 -13.80
C VAL A 138 -25.22 3.68 -13.15
N ALA A 139 -25.17 3.64 -11.81
CA ALA A 139 -23.96 3.24 -11.08
C ALA A 139 -23.64 1.74 -11.27
N GLN A 140 -24.64 0.87 -11.36
CA GLN A 140 -24.42 -0.56 -11.63
C GLN A 140 -23.89 -0.82 -13.04
N ILE A 141 -24.41 -0.11 -14.04
CA ILE A 141 -24.00 -0.27 -15.44
C ILE A 141 -22.53 0.15 -15.65
N ASN A 142 -22.05 1.16 -14.91
CA ASN A 142 -20.67 1.65 -15.01
C ASN A 142 -19.67 0.94 -14.09
N ASN A 143 -20.07 -0.15 -13.44
CA ASN A 143 -19.18 -0.97 -12.62
C ASN A 143 -18.39 -2.01 -13.45
N GLU A 144 -18.49 -1.97 -14.79
CA GLU A 144 -17.58 -2.71 -15.66
C GLU A 144 -16.17 -2.11 -15.54
N ILE A 145 -15.24 -2.87 -14.97
CA ILE A 145 -13.82 -2.50 -14.91
C ILE A 145 -13.36 -2.17 -16.34
N PRO A 146 -12.86 -0.94 -16.61
CA PRO A 146 -12.28 -0.61 -17.90
C PRO A 146 -11.23 -1.66 -18.28
N LYS A 147 -11.41 -2.32 -19.44
CA LYS A 147 -10.54 -3.43 -19.88
C LYS A 147 -9.05 -3.04 -19.93
N ASP A 148 -8.74 -1.75 -20.09
CA ASP A 148 -7.38 -1.19 -20.13
C ASP A 148 -6.68 -1.12 -18.75
N LEU A 149 -7.39 -1.31 -17.63
CA LEU A 149 -6.74 -1.39 -16.31
C LEU A 149 -6.15 -2.77 -16.02
N ASN A 150 -6.47 -3.78 -16.84
CA ASN A 150 -5.97 -5.16 -16.68
C ASN A 150 -4.52 -5.33 -17.16
N ASP A 151 -3.99 -4.38 -17.93
CA ASP A 151 -2.64 -4.46 -18.50
C ASP A 151 -1.53 -4.12 -17.50
N HIS A 152 -1.86 -3.53 -16.34
CA HIS A 152 -0.88 -3.22 -15.28
C HIS A 152 -0.88 -4.21 -14.10
N ILE A 153 -1.78 -5.19 -14.07
CA ILE A 153 -1.86 -6.16 -12.97
C ILE A 153 -1.09 -7.45 -13.29
N ASN A 154 -0.87 -7.76 -14.58
CA ASN A 154 -0.31 -9.06 -14.99
C ASN A 154 1.19 -9.06 -15.37
N ASP A 155 1.89 -7.93 -15.34
CA ASP A 155 3.32 -7.87 -15.73
C ASP A 155 4.32 -8.06 -14.57
N VAL A 156 3.88 -8.66 -13.46
CA VAL A 156 4.79 -9.14 -12.41
C VAL A 156 4.93 -10.67 -12.55
N THR A 157 5.40 -11.10 -13.72
CA THR A 157 5.99 -12.44 -13.87
C THR A 157 7.49 -12.28 -13.72
N PHE A 158 8.04 -12.55 -12.52
CA PHE A 158 9.49 -12.59 -12.32
C PHE A 158 10.02 -14.01 -12.53
N HIS A 159 10.95 -14.15 -13.48
CA HIS A 159 11.95 -15.22 -13.54
C HIS A 159 13.12 -14.89 -12.60
#